data_AF-K1UNB9-F1
#
_entry.id   AF-K1UNB9-F1
#
_cell.length_a   1.000
_cell.length_b   1.000
_cell.length_c   1.000
_cell.angle_alpha   90.00
_cell.angle_beta   90.00
_cell.angle_gamma   90.00
#
_symmetry.space_group_name_H-M   'P 1'
#
loop_
_entity.id
_entity.type
_entity.pdbx_description
1 polymer ?
#
loop_
_entity_poly.entity_id
_entity_poly.type
_entity_poly.pdbx_seq_one_letter_code
_entity_poly.pdbx_strand_id
1 'polypeptide(L)'
;TGNPGTGKTTIARILAKYLKAIGALRGGQLVEVTRADLVGRYVGHTAPLTNQVIQSALGGVLFIDEAYSLYRGGEDSFGLEAIDTLVKGIEDHRDDLVVILAGYSKEMALFLTANSGLASRFPNQIEFPDYTGAELLAITQSIAKSKGYRLDDACAMPLVAFFDRRQSENAAENGNGRMARNTLEKAILNQSKRLVADADAALDLLLPGDFELE
;
A
#
# COMPACT_ATOMS: atom_id res chain seq x y z
N THR A 1 5.12 1.02 8.35
CA THR A 1 5.50 2.28 7.66
C THR A 1 6.34 1.96 6.44
N GLY A 2 6.47 2.89 5.50
CA GLY A 2 7.34 2.74 4.32
C GLY A 2 6.83 3.50 3.09
N ASN A 3 7.64 3.58 2.05
CA ASN A 3 7.33 4.32 0.81
C ASN A 3 6.17 3.69 0.01
N PRO A 4 5.59 4.38 -0.98
CA PRO A 4 4.50 3.84 -1.78
C PRO A 4 4.98 2.61 -2.55
N GLY A 5 4.11 1.62 -2.71
CA GLY A 5 4.40 0.43 -3.50
C GLY A 5 5.35 -0.60 -2.86
N THR A 6 5.66 -0.48 -1.57
CA THR A 6 6.45 -1.48 -0.80
C THR A 6 5.63 -2.67 -0.27
N GLY A 7 4.35 -2.78 -0.66
CA GLY A 7 3.53 -3.95 -0.34
C GLY A 7 2.71 -3.88 0.96
N LYS A 8 2.64 -2.71 1.63
CA LYS A 8 1.87 -2.49 2.88
C LYS A 8 0.45 -3.07 2.83
N THR A 9 -0.35 -2.65 1.83
CA THR A 9 -1.74 -3.12 1.66
C THR A 9 -1.84 -4.61 1.35
N THR A 10 -0.89 -5.13 0.56
CA THR A 10 -0.82 -6.57 0.24
C THR A 10 -0.60 -7.40 1.50
N ILE A 11 0.35 -7.00 2.35
CA ILE A 11 0.61 -7.68 3.63
C ILE A 11 -0.57 -7.54 4.58
N ALA A 12 -1.22 -6.37 4.66
CA ALA A 12 -2.42 -6.19 5.46
C ALA A 12 -3.54 -7.17 5.06
N ARG A 13 -3.74 -7.38 3.76
CA ARG A 13 -4.72 -8.35 3.24
C ARG A 13 -4.36 -9.80 3.57
N ILE A 14 -3.07 -10.15 3.50
CA ILE A 14 -2.59 -11.48 3.89
C ILE A 14 -2.78 -11.69 5.39
N LEU A 15 -2.44 -10.69 6.21
CA LEU A 15 -2.61 -10.72 7.66
C LEU A 15 -4.08 -10.90 8.05
N ALA A 16 -5.00 -10.18 7.42
CA ALA A 16 -6.44 -10.33 7.67
C ALA A 16 -6.92 -11.78 7.43
N LYS A 17 -6.48 -12.40 6.33
CA LYS A 17 -6.79 -13.80 6.02
C LYS A 17 -6.14 -14.77 7.02
N TYR A 18 -4.92 -14.50 7.42
CA TYR A 18 -4.18 -15.31 8.39
C TYR A 18 -4.85 -15.30 9.77
N LEU A 19 -5.18 -14.11 10.28
CA LEU A 19 -5.85 -13.93 11.58
C LEU A 19 -7.21 -14.64 11.61
N LYS A 20 -7.97 -14.60 10.51
CA LYS A 20 -9.18 -15.41 10.35
C LYS A 20 -8.88 -16.90 10.42
N ALA A 21 -7.89 -17.37 9.68
CA ALA A 21 -7.57 -18.80 9.56
C ALA A 21 -7.16 -19.42 10.90
N ILE A 22 -6.50 -18.65 11.77
CA ILE A 22 -6.11 -19.10 13.12
C ILE A 22 -7.20 -18.86 14.19
N GLY A 23 -8.36 -18.31 13.80
CA GLY A 23 -9.47 -18.03 14.70
C GLY A 23 -9.28 -16.82 15.62
N ALA A 24 -8.27 -15.98 15.37
CA ALA A 24 -8.05 -14.75 16.13
C ALA A 24 -9.09 -13.65 15.79
N LEU A 25 -9.62 -13.68 14.56
CA LEU A 25 -10.71 -12.83 14.12
C LEU A 25 -11.84 -13.70 13.54
N ARG A 26 -13.09 -13.28 13.76
CA ARG A 26 -14.28 -13.99 13.24
C ARG A 26 -14.38 -13.92 11.71
N GLY A 27 -13.90 -12.82 11.14
CA GLY A 27 -13.84 -12.52 9.72
C GLY A 27 -12.41 -12.27 9.25
N GLY A 28 -12.25 -12.13 7.93
CA GLY A 28 -10.97 -11.85 7.28
C GLY A 28 -11.08 -10.71 6.29
N GLN A 29 -12.10 -9.86 6.48
CA GLN A 29 -12.26 -8.66 5.68
C GLN A 29 -11.17 -7.64 6.04
N LEU A 30 -10.81 -6.86 5.03
CA LEU A 30 -9.93 -5.72 5.15
C LEU A 30 -10.74 -4.51 4.70
N VAL A 31 -11.05 -3.61 5.63
CA VAL A 31 -11.71 -2.34 5.34
C VAL A 31 -10.62 -1.30 5.19
N GLU A 32 -10.38 -0.85 3.96
CA GLU A 32 -9.38 0.17 3.64
C GLU A 32 -10.03 1.55 3.61
N VAL A 33 -9.47 2.49 4.38
CA VAL A 33 -9.98 3.85 4.50
C VAL A 33 -8.85 4.88 4.50
N THR A 34 -9.22 6.13 4.24
CA THR A 34 -8.37 7.31 4.31
C THR A 34 -8.98 8.34 5.26
N ARG A 35 -8.32 9.50 5.44
CA ARG A 35 -8.91 10.63 6.16
C ARG A 35 -10.31 11.00 5.67
N ALA A 36 -10.55 10.95 4.36
CA ALA A 36 -11.82 11.39 3.78
C ALA A 36 -13.01 10.55 4.25
N ASP A 37 -12.75 9.32 4.67
CA ASP A 37 -13.76 8.38 5.15
C ASP A 37 -13.99 8.50 6.67
N LEU A 38 -13.06 9.12 7.40
CA LEU A 38 -13.09 9.23 8.86
C LEU A 38 -13.52 10.62 9.35
N VAL A 39 -13.12 11.67 8.63
CA VAL A 39 -13.28 13.07 9.05
C VAL A 39 -14.47 13.73 8.36
N GLY A 40 -15.41 14.24 9.16
CA GLY A 40 -16.60 14.92 8.67
C GLY A 40 -16.30 16.33 8.12
N ARG A 41 -17.25 16.87 7.35
CA ARG A 41 -17.19 18.25 6.84
C ARG A 41 -17.70 19.30 7.83
N TYR A 42 -18.42 18.87 8.86
CA TYR A 42 -19.11 19.73 9.82
C TYR A 42 -18.83 19.27 11.26
N VAL A 43 -18.93 20.21 12.20
CA VAL A 43 -18.76 19.94 13.64
C VAL A 43 -19.72 18.84 14.09
N GLY A 44 -19.21 17.86 14.85
CA GLY A 44 -19.99 16.76 15.40
C GLY A 44 -20.30 15.62 14.42
N HIS A 45 -19.86 15.70 13.16
CA HIS A 45 -20.02 14.61 12.19
C HIS A 45 -18.86 13.60 12.22
N THR A 46 -17.69 14.01 12.73
CA THR A 46 -16.48 13.18 12.66
C THR A 46 -16.56 11.95 13.56
N ALA A 47 -16.95 12.09 14.82
CA ALA A 47 -17.09 10.94 15.71
C ALA A 47 -18.13 9.90 15.20
N PRO A 48 -19.34 10.28 14.75
CA PRO A 48 -20.28 9.32 14.13
C PRO A 48 -19.71 8.61 12.90
N LEU A 49 -19.04 9.35 12.01
CA LEU A 49 -18.46 8.81 10.79
C LEU A 49 -17.33 7.81 11.08
N THR A 50 -16.40 8.19 11.97
CA THR A 50 -15.32 7.32 12.43
C THR A 50 -15.88 6.05 13.09
N ASN A 51 -16.88 6.18 13.95
CA ASN A 51 -17.54 5.02 14.56
C ASN A 51 -18.19 4.11 13.52
N GLN A 52 -18.86 4.66 12.50
CA GLN A 52 -19.46 3.84 11.44
C GLN A 52 -18.41 3.02 10.69
N VAL A 53 -17.26 3.62 10.39
CA VAL A 53 -16.12 2.91 9.77
C VAL A 53 -15.61 1.80 10.69
N ILE A 54 -15.43 2.07 11.99
CA ILE A 54 -15.01 1.06 12.97
C ILE A 54 -16.00 -0.11 13.01
N GLN A 55 -17.30 0.19 13.09
CA GLN A 55 -18.35 -0.83 13.10
C GLN A 55 -18.32 -1.69 11.84
N SER A 56 -18.05 -1.10 10.67
CA SER A 56 -17.93 -1.84 9.41
C SER A 56 -16.75 -2.83 9.37
N ALA A 57 -15.73 -2.60 10.20
CA ALA A 57 -14.50 -3.38 10.25
C ALA A 57 -14.50 -4.46 11.36
N LEU A 58 -15.49 -4.48 12.25
CA LEU A 58 -15.59 -5.47 13.33
C LEU A 58 -15.60 -6.90 12.81
N GLY A 59 -14.94 -7.78 13.55
CA GLY A 59 -14.60 -9.14 13.14
C GLY A 59 -13.44 -9.19 12.15
N GLY A 60 -12.80 -8.08 11.79
CA GLY A 60 -11.81 -8.01 10.73
C GLY A 60 -10.69 -7.02 11.00
N VAL A 61 -10.13 -6.49 9.91
CA VAL A 61 -9.03 -5.54 9.93
C VAL A 61 -9.47 -4.19 9.36
N LEU A 62 -9.26 -3.11 10.12
CA LEU A 62 -9.36 -1.73 9.65
C LEU A 62 -7.98 -1.25 9.23
N PHE A 63 -7.80 -0.91 7.97
CA PHE A 63 -6.55 -0.39 7.42
C PHE A 63 -6.72 1.09 7.06
N ILE A 64 -5.98 1.95 7.74
CA ILE A 64 -6.01 3.40 7.54
C ILE A 64 -4.75 3.80 6.77
N ASP A 65 -4.92 4.12 5.47
CA ASP A 65 -3.82 4.58 4.64
C ASP A 65 -3.55 6.07 4.87
N GLU A 66 -2.27 6.44 4.76
CA GLU A 66 -1.76 7.78 5.07
C GLU A 66 -2.34 8.34 6.39
N ALA A 67 -2.34 7.54 7.45
CA ALA A 67 -3.00 7.85 8.72
C ALA A 67 -2.52 9.16 9.36
N TYR A 68 -1.26 9.54 9.11
CA TYR A 68 -0.71 10.84 9.53
C TYR A 68 -1.51 12.03 9.01
N SER A 69 -2.24 11.87 7.91
CA SER A 69 -3.12 12.92 7.38
C SER A 69 -4.25 13.30 8.33
N LEU A 70 -4.61 12.44 9.30
CA LEU A 70 -5.55 12.74 10.39
C LEU A 70 -5.02 13.80 11.35
N TYR A 71 -3.71 14.00 11.41
CA TYR A 71 -3.08 15.02 12.25
C TYR A 71 -2.28 16.01 11.41
N ARG A 72 -2.87 17.17 11.11
CA ARG A 72 -2.22 18.26 10.35
C ARG A 72 -1.71 19.41 11.24
N GLY A 73 -1.60 19.18 12.55
CA GLY A 73 -1.25 20.18 13.56
C GLY A 73 -2.41 20.52 14.51
N GLY A 74 -2.13 21.35 15.51
CA GLY A 74 -3.05 21.60 16.64
C GLY A 74 -4.35 22.34 16.32
N GLU A 75 -4.48 22.92 15.12
CA GLU A 75 -5.70 23.62 14.68
C GLU A 75 -6.74 22.68 14.01
N ASP A 76 -6.36 21.45 13.69
CA ASP A 76 -7.25 20.46 13.05
C ASP A 76 -8.08 19.68 14.09
N SER A 77 -9.06 20.36 14.67
CA SER A 77 -9.93 19.81 15.72
C SER A 77 -10.72 18.58 15.25
N PHE A 78 -11.10 18.51 13.97
CA PHE A 78 -11.82 17.36 13.42
C PHE A 78 -10.92 16.14 13.28
N GLY A 79 -9.67 16.32 12.85
CA GLY A 79 -8.69 15.24 12.81
C GLY A 79 -8.42 14.64 14.19
N LEU A 80 -8.26 15.50 15.20
CA LEU A 80 -8.12 15.08 16.60
C LEU A 80 -9.35 14.32 17.12
N GLU A 81 -10.56 14.78 16.80
CA GLU A 81 -11.81 14.08 17.15
C GLU A 81 -11.85 12.65 16.54
N ALA A 82 -11.38 12.48 15.29
CA ALA A 82 -11.28 11.16 14.67
C ALA A 82 -10.26 10.27 15.39
N ILE A 83 -9.10 10.82 15.77
CA ILE A 83 -8.06 10.09 16.52
C ILE A 83 -8.60 9.63 17.88
N ASP A 84 -9.25 10.52 18.63
CA ASP A 84 -9.81 10.21 19.94
C ASP A 84 -10.89 9.13 19.84
N THR A 85 -11.76 9.24 18.83
CA THR A 85 -12.78 8.23 18.54
C THR A 85 -12.17 6.89 18.16
N LEU A 86 -11.10 6.89 17.35
CA LEU A 86 -10.38 5.69 16.95
C LEU A 86 -9.71 5.01 18.16
N VAL A 87 -9.02 5.77 19.01
CA VAL A 87 -8.36 5.23 20.22
C VAL A 87 -9.38 4.58 21.13
N LYS A 88 -10.54 5.22 21.34
CA LYS A 88 -11.63 4.65 22.12
C LYS A 88 -12.17 3.37 21.49
N GLY A 89 -12.47 3.38 20.19
CA GLY A 89 -13.01 2.22 19.49
C GLY A 89 -12.06 1.02 19.44
N ILE A 90 -10.74 1.27 19.37
CA ILE A 90 -9.72 0.21 19.49
C ILE A 90 -9.80 -0.46 20.86
N GLU A 91 -10.01 0.30 21.93
CA GLU A 91 -10.12 -0.26 23.27
C GLU A 91 -11.44 -1.01 23.48
N ASP A 92 -12.56 -0.41 23.07
CA ASP A 92 -13.90 -0.99 23.22
C ASP A 92 -14.06 -2.29 22.42
N HIS A 93 -13.31 -2.47 21.33
CA HIS A 93 -13.41 -3.61 20.42
C HIS A 93 -12.11 -4.42 20.27
N ARG A 94 -11.21 -4.37 21.24
CA ARG A 94 -9.87 -5.00 21.17
C ARG A 94 -9.86 -6.51 20.88
N ASP A 95 -10.94 -7.21 21.22
CA ASP A 95 -11.07 -8.67 21.04
C ASP A 95 -11.68 -9.04 19.67
N ASP A 96 -12.17 -8.07 18.89
CA ASP A 96 -12.88 -8.31 17.61
C ASP A 96 -12.44 -7.35 16.50
N LEU A 97 -11.38 -6.56 16.69
CA LEU A 97 -10.90 -5.59 15.72
C LEU A 97 -9.38 -5.49 15.74
N VAL A 98 -8.75 -5.58 14.57
CA VAL A 98 -7.34 -5.21 14.38
C VAL A 98 -7.26 -3.94 13.54
N VAL A 99 -6.52 -2.95 14.02
CA VAL A 99 -6.28 -1.70 13.29
C VAL A 99 -4.84 -1.66 12.79
N ILE A 100 -4.66 -1.31 11.52
CA ILE A 100 -3.36 -1.12 10.89
C ILE A 100 -3.28 0.32 10.39
N LEU A 101 -2.28 1.06 10.88
CA LEU A 101 -1.95 2.39 10.39
C LEU A 101 -0.83 2.27 9.36
N ALA A 102 -1.03 2.88 8.18
CA ALA A 102 -0.03 2.93 7.12
C ALA A 102 0.32 4.38 6.77
N GLY A 103 1.54 4.56 6.29
CA GLY A 103 2.09 5.85 5.91
C GLY A 103 3.61 5.85 5.86
N TYR A 104 4.16 7.02 5.52
CA TYR A 104 5.59 7.28 5.50
C TYR A 104 6.17 7.30 6.91
N SER A 105 7.39 6.79 7.06
CA SER A 105 7.98 6.54 8.38
C SER A 105 8.13 7.81 9.23
N LYS A 106 8.54 8.94 8.64
CA LYS A 106 8.76 10.20 9.37
C LYS A 106 7.44 10.82 9.83
N GLU A 107 6.46 10.84 8.95
CA GLU A 107 5.14 11.41 9.15
C GLU A 107 4.34 10.59 10.17
N MET A 108 4.50 9.26 10.14
CA MET A 108 3.92 8.37 11.15
C MET A 108 4.55 8.54 12.53
N ALA A 109 5.87 8.81 12.61
CA ALA A 109 6.50 9.12 13.88
C ALA A 109 5.91 10.39 14.50
N LEU A 110 5.68 11.44 13.70
CA LEU A 110 4.99 12.65 14.17
C LEU A 110 3.54 12.37 14.56
N PHE A 111 2.80 11.62 13.74
CA PHE A 111 1.40 11.26 13.98
C PHE A 111 1.21 10.54 15.33
N LEU A 112 2.10 9.62 15.68
CA LEU A 112 2.03 8.90 16.96
C LEU A 112 2.21 9.80 18.18
N THR A 113 2.74 11.03 18.02
CA THR A 113 2.84 12.02 19.10
C THR A 113 1.58 12.88 19.25
N ALA A 114 0.60 12.76 18.35
CA ALA A 114 -0.62 13.57 18.35
C ALA A 114 -1.51 13.32 19.59
N ASN A 115 -1.52 12.09 20.09
CA ASN A 115 -2.28 11.69 21.27
C ASN A 115 -1.49 10.63 22.06
N SER A 116 -1.35 10.81 23.38
CA SER A 116 -0.60 9.89 24.25
C SER A 116 -1.16 8.47 24.27
N GLY A 117 -2.49 8.33 24.12
CA GLY A 117 -3.17 7.05 24.00
C GLY A 117 -2.82 6.32 22.69
N LEU A 118 -2.58 7.05 21.60
CA LEU A 118 -2.34 6.46 20.28
C LEU A 118 -1.08 5.59 20.25
N ALA A 119 0.07 6.12 20.67
CA ALA A 119 1.33 5.36 20.66
C ALA A 119 1.24 4.04 21.44
N SER A 120 0.55 4.03 22.59
CA SER A 120 0.37 2.83 23.42
C SER A 120 -0.45 1.72 22.74
N ARG A 121 -1.31 2.06 21.77
CA ARG A 121 -2.17 1.10 21.05
C ARG A 121 -1.52 0.52 19.80
N PHE A 122 -0.36 1.03 19.40
CA PHE A 122 0.40 0.54 18.25
C PHE A 122 1.82 0.10 18.64
N PRO A 123 1.96 -0.94 19.49
CA PRO A 123 3.26 -1.44 19.92
C PRO A 123 4.04 -2.16 18.81
N ASN A 124 3.33 -2.74 17.84
CA ASN A 124 3.93 -3.48 16.73
C ASN A 124 4.21 -2.52 15.56
N GLN A 125 5.49 -2.23 15.33
CA GLN A 125 5.93 -1.40 14.21
C GLN A 125 6.65 -2.26 13.17
N ILE A 126 6.12 -2.27 11.95
CA ILE A 126 6.70 -2.99 10.81
C ILE A 126 7.16 -1.96 9.79
N GLU A 127 8.45 -1.96 9.49
CA GLU A 127 9.05 -1.15 8.44
C GLU A 127 9.09 -1.94 7.13
N PHE A 128 8.70 -1.28 6.05
CA PHE A 128 8.72 -1.80 4.69
C PHE A 128 9.80 -1.05 3.91
N PRO A 129 11.02 -1.62 3.78
CA PRO A 129 12.08 -1.00 3.01
C PRO A 129 11.72 -0.96 1.52
N ASP A 130 12.43 -0.11 0.78
CA ASP A 130 12.34 -0.08 -0.67
C ASP A 130 12.87 -1.39 -1.27
N TYR A 131 12.29 -1.79 -2.40
CA TYR A 131 12.74 -2.97 -3.12
C TYR A 131 14.03 -2.70 -3.90
N THR A 132 14.91 -3.68 -3.92
CA THR A 132 16.07 -3.74 -4.82
C THR A 132 15.64 -3.92 -6.28
N GLY A 133 16.52 -3.62 -7.24
CA GLY A 133 16.23 -3.84 -8.66
C GLY A 133 15.91 -5.30 -8.98
N ALA A 134 16.55 -6.25 -8.29
CA ALA A 134 16.26 -7.68 -8.41
C ALA A 134 14.85 -8.03 -7.91
N GLU A 135 14.42 -7.48 -6.78
CA GLU A 135 13.07 -7.66 -6.27
C GLU A 135 12.01 -7.00 -7.17
N LEU A 136 12.32 -5.82 -7.73
CA LEU A 136 11.45 -5.14 -8.69
C LEU A 136 11.33 -5.93 -10.00
N LEU A 137 12.40 -6.57 -10.47
CA LEU A 137 12.33 -7.52 -11.59
C LEU A 137 11.41 -8.71 -11.25
N ALA A 138 11.56 -9.31 -10.07
CA ALA A 138 10.71 -10.42 -9.64
C ALA A 138 9.23 -10.01 -9.55
N ILE A 139 8.94 -8.82 -9.04
CA ILE A 139 7.59 -8.24 -9.02
C ILE A 139 7.08 -8.05 -10.45
N THR A 140 7.90 -7.50 -11.35
CA THR A 140 7.56 -7.30 -12.77
C THR A 140 7.20 -8.62 -13.44
N GLN A 141 8.02 -9.66 -13.26
CA GLN A 141 7.78 -11.01 -13.80
C GLN A 141 6.50 -11.63 -13.24
N SER A 142 6.24 -11.47 -11.94
CA SER A 142 5.02 -11.96 -11.29
C SER A 142 3.76 -11.29 -11.86
N ILE A 143 3.79 -9.97 -12.04
CA ILE A 143 2.67 -9.23 -12.65
C ILE A 143 2.49 -9.65 -14.11
N ALA A 144 3.58 -9.74 -14.89
CA ALA A 144 3.55 -10.17 -16.28
C ALA A 144 2.89 -11.55 -16.41
N LYS A 145 3.33 -12.52 -15.61
CA LYS A 145 2.77 -13.88 -15.57
C LYS A 145 1.27 -13.87 -15.25
N SER A 146 0.84 -13.05 -14.30
CA SER A 146 -0.59 -12.92 -13.96
C SER A 146 -1.45 -12.35 -15.10
N LYS A 147 -0.83 -11.55 -15.99
CA LYS A 147 -1.45 -10.99 -17.20
C LYS A 147 -1.27 -11.87 -18.44
N GLY A 148 -0.63 -13.05 -18.31
CA GLY A 148 -0.37 -13.97 -19.44
C GLY A 148 0.86 -13.64 -20.28
N TYR A 149 1.75 -12.76 -19.80
CA TYR A 149 3.01 -12.42 -20.46
C TYR A 149 4.21 -13.10 -19.79
N ARG A 150 5.28 -13.28 -20.56
CA ARG A 150 6.61 -13.66 -20.10
C ARG A 150 7.65 -12.70 -20.64
N LEU A 151 8.70 -12.48 -19.86
CA LEU A 151 9.82 -11.65 -20.27
C LEU A 151 10.89 -12.56 -20.88
N ASP A 152 11.51 -12.09 -21.95
CA ASP A 152 12.75 -12.69 -22.46
C ASP A 152 13.87 -12.59 -21.40
N ASP A 153 14.75 -13.59 -21.34
CA ASP A 153 15.85 -13.62 -20.38
C ASP A 153 16.80 -12.41 -20.56
N ALA A 154 16.91 -11.89 -21.79
CA ALA A 154 17.70 -10.70 -22.08
C ALA A 154 17.16 -9.42 -21.41
N CYS A 155 15.91 -9.41 -20.92
CA CYS A 155 15.33 -8.28 -20.20
C CYS A 155 15.88 -8.13 -18.77
N ALA A 156 16.39 -9.21 -18.18
CA ALA A 156 16.69 -9.25 -16.74
C ALA A 156 17.76 -8.22 -16.32
N MET A 157 18.94 -8.25 -16.95
CA MET A 157 20.04 -7.34 -16.59
C MET A 157 19.69 -5.85 -16.84
N PRO A 158 19.13 -5.47 -18.01
CA PRO A 158 18.73 -4.08 -18.25
C PRO A 158 17.68 -3.58 -17.26
N LEU A 159 16.69 -4.40 -16.92
CA LEU A 159 15.63 -4.02 -15.97
C LEU A 159 16.16 -3.81 -14.56
N VAL A 160 17.04 -4.70 -14.07
CA VAL A 160 17.67 -4.55 -12.76
C VAL A 160 18.47 -3.25 -12.71
N ALA A 161 19.31 -3.00 -13.72
CA ALA A 161 20.10 -1.77 -13.80
C ALA A 161 19.24 -0.50 -13.87
N PHE A 162 18.14 -0.55 -14.62
CA PHE A 162 17.16 0.53 -14.68
C PHE A 162 16.51 0.79 -13.32
N PHE A 163 16.03 -0.26 -12.65
CA PHE A 163 15.38 -0.14 -11.35
C PHE A 163 16.34 0.36 -10.26
N ASP A 164 17.57 -0.18 -10.20
CA ASP A 164 18.58 0.27 -9.23
C ASP A 164 18.94 1.75 -9.45
N ARG A 165 19.12 2.17 -10.70
CA ARG A 165 19.38 3.58 -11.05
C ARG A 165 18.26 4.47 -10.53
N ARG A 166 17.00 4.15 -10.86
CA ARG A 166 15.85 4.95 -10.40
C ARG A 166 15.75 4.96 -8.87
N GLN A 167 15.90 3.83 -8.19
CA GLN A 167 15.86 3.80 -6.73
C GLN A 167 16.96 4.67 -6.11
N SER A 168 18.15 4.72 -6.71
CA SER A 168 19.23 5.59 -6.23
C SER A 168 18.96 7.10 -6.42
N GLU A 169 18.20 7.47 -7.46
CA GLU A 169 17.89 8.87 -7.78
C GLU A 169 16.81 9.46 -6.85
N ASN A 170 15.70 8.74 -6.66
CA ASN A 170 14.60 9.22 -5.80
C ASN A 170 13.62 8.11 -5.38
N ALA A 171 14.05 7.16 -4.55
CA ALA A 171 13.23 6.01 -4.12
C ALA A 171 11.84 6.39 -3.58
N ALA A 172 11.73 7.51 -2.84
CA ALA A 172 10.47 7.95 -2.22
C ALA A 172 9.39 8.33 -3.26
N GLU A 173 9.78 8.95 -4.37
CA GLU A 173 8.86 9.37 -5.44
C GLU A 173 8.62 8.28 -6.49
N ASN A 174 9.58 7.37 -6.62
CA ASN A 174 9.61 6.36 -7.65
C ASN A 174 8.60 5.23 -7.44
N GLY A 175 8.09 5.04 -6.22
CA GLY A 175 6.88 4.25 -5.96
C GLY A 175 7.04 2.73 -6.04
N ASN A 176 8.28 2.19 -6.01
CA ASN A 176 8.58 0.76 -5.84
C ASN A 176 7.77 -0.15 -6.79
N GLY A 177 6.92 -1.04 -6.26
CA GLY A 177 6.08 -1.93 -7.06
C GLY A 177 5.13 -1.20 -8.02
N ARG A 178 4.81 0.08 -7.77
CA ARG A 178 4.09 0.93 -8.73
C ARG A 178 4.96 1.22 -9.96
N MET A 179 6.26 1.45 -9.79
CA MET A 179 7.20 1.56 -10.92
C MET A 179 7.22 0.27 -11.74
N ALA A 180 7.43 -0.87 -11.09
CA ALA A 180 7.45 -2.18 -11.76
C ALA A 180 6.18 -2.40 -12.61
N ARG A 181 5.00 -2.08 -12.06
CA ARG A 181 3.73 -2.14 -12.78
C ARG A 181 3.69 -1.18 -13.98
N ASN A 182 4.05 0.08 -13.78
CA ASN A 182 4.01 1.11 -14.82
C ASN A 182 4.99 0.79 -15.97
N THR A 183 6.19 0.32 -15.64
CA THR A 183 7.21 -0.13 -16.59
C THR A 183 6.69 -1.30 -17.43
N LEU A 184 6.06 -2.29 -16.80
CA LEU A 184 5.44 -3.41 -17.52
C LEU A 184 4.28 -2.97 -18.43
N GLU A 185 3.41 -2.08 -17.95
CA GLU A 185 2.26 -1.61 -18.74
C GLU A 185 2.68 -0.84 -19.98
N LYS A 186 3.74 -0.03 -19.88
CA LYS A 186 4.37 0.60 -21.05
C LYS A 186 4.96 -0.44 -22.01
N ALA A 187 5.65 -1.45 -21.49
CA ALA A 187 6.22 -2.51 -22.31
C ALA A 187 5.14 -3.31 -23.07
N ILE A 188 4.02 -3.63 -22.44
CA ILE A 188 2.88 -4.30 -23.09
C ILE A 188 2.31 -3.43 -24.22
N LEU A 189 2.19 -2.12 -24.00
CA LEU A 189 1.74 -1.18 -25.03
C LEU A 189 2.70 -1.12 -26.22
N ASN A 190 4.01 -1.09 -25.96
CA ASN A 190 5.04 -1.05 -27.01
C ASN A 190 5.13 -2.37 -27.77
N GLN A 191 5.01 -3.50 -27.09
CA GLN A 191 4.92 -4.81 -27.71
C GLN A 191 3.72 -4.89 -28.65
N SER A 192 2.56 -4.35 -28.25
CA SER A 192 1.38 -4.29 -29.12
C SER A 192 1.67 -3.54 -30.43
N LYS A 193 2.46 -2.46 -30.40
CA LYS A 193 2.89 -1.75 -31.62
C LYS A 193 3.85 -2.59 -32.46
N ARG A 194 4.78 -3.32 -31.82
CA ARG A 194 5.72 -4.23 -32.51
C ARG A 194 4.98 -5.34 -33.24
N LEU A 195 4.00 -5.97 -32.60
CA LEU A 195 3.22 -7.07 -33.19
C LEU A 195 2.39 -6.65 -34.42
N VAL A 196 2.02 -5.38 -34.53
CA VAL A 196 1.37 -4.85 -35.74
C VAL A 196 2.33 -4.89 -36.94
N ALA A 197 3.63 -4.71 -36.71
CA ALA A 197 4.67 -4.75 -37.74
C ALA A 197 5.18 -6.17 -38.04
N ASP A 198 5.02 -7.11 -37.10
CA ASP A 198 5.48 -8.50 -37.21
C ASP A 198 4.40 -9.47 -36.68
N ALA A 199 3.60 -10.00 -37.60
CA ALA A 199 2.44 -10.83 -37.28
C ALA A 199 2.79 -12.25 -36.79
N ASP A 200 4.03 -12.71 -37.02
CA ASP A 200 4.49 -14.05 -36.61
C ASP A 200 5.14 -14.05 -35.21
N ALA A 201 5.32 -12.88 -34.61
CA ALA A 201 5.92 -12.73 -33.29
C ALA A 201 5.03 -13.29 -32.17
N ALA A 202 5.67 -13.86 -31.14
CA ALA A 202 4.97 -14.41 -29.99
C ALA A 202 4.21 -13.34 -29.21
N LEU A 203 2.90 -13.52 -29.07
CA LEU A 203 1.98 -12.56 -28.44
C LEU A 203 2.19 -12.41 -26.93
N ASP A 204 2.81 -13.39 -26.29
CA ASP A 204 3.06 -13.45 -24.85
C ASP A 204 4.47 -12.99 -24.46
N LEU A 205 5.37 -12.73 -25.42
CA LEU A 205 6.79 -12.46 -25.16
C LEU A 205 7.12 -10.95 -25.21
N LEU A 206 7.63 -10.43 -24.09
CA LEU A 206 8.19 -9.09 -23.97
C LEU A 206 9.71 -9.13 -24.15
N LEU A 207 10.23 -8.32 -25.09
CA LEU A 207 11.64 -8.20 -25.43
C LEU A 207 12.25 -6.93 -24.80
N PRO A 208 13.59 -6.83 -24.69
CA PRO A 208 14.24 -5.66 -24.10
C PRO A 208 13.83 -4.33 -24.76
N GLY A 209 13.63 -4.33 -26.08
CA GLY A 209 13.20 -3.15 -26.83
C GLY A 209 11.81 -2.63 -26.47
N ASP A 210 10.94 -3.47 -25.90
CA ASP A 210 9.59 -3.03 -25.51
C ASP A 210 9.63 -2.12 -24.28
N PHE A 211 10.65 -2.28 -23.43
CA PHE A 211 10.74 -1.59 -22.13
C PHE A 211 11.31 -0.17 -22.21
N GLU A 212 11.91 0.25 -23.33
CA GLU A 212 12.45 1.60 -23.55
C GLU A 212 13.24 2.14 -22.33
N LEU A 213 14.25 1.37 -21.92
CA LEU A 213 15.02 1.59 -20.69
C LEU A 213 16.06 2.70 -20.86
N GLU A 214 15.60 3.94 -21.03
CA GLU A 214 16.42 5.16 -20.96
C GLU A 214 16.48 5.71 -19.52
#